data_AF-A0AAD0M5F4-F1
#
_entry.id   AF-A0AAD0M5F4-F1
#
_cell.length_a   1.000
_cell.length_b   1.000
_cell.length_c   1.000
_cell.angle_alpha   90.00
_cell.angle_beta   90.00
_cell.angle_gamma   90.00
#
_symmetry.space_group_name_H-M   'P 1'
#
loop_
_entity.id
_entity.type
_entity.pdbx_description
1 polymer ?
#
loop_
_entity_poly.entity_id
_entity_poly.type
_entity_poly.pdbx_seq_one_letter_code
_entity_poly.pdbx_strand_id
1 'polypeptide(L)' 'MTAEFAMTLPMITLTTGQLACCPSCNANQSDPVEDYLGANHMGADRGVIDRCESCGIRFKIICEAPGTYLVKAQESARR' A
#
# COMPACT_ATOMS: atom_id res chain seq x y z
N MET A 1 27.35 15.62 9.50
CA MET A 1 25.97 15.84 9.03
C MET A 1 25.34 14.48 8.83
N THR A 2 24.85 13.85 9.90
CA THR A 2 24.05 12.63 9.81
C THR A 2 22.65 13.07 9.41
N ALA A 3 22.35 13.01 8.11
CA ALA A 3 20.98 13.05 7.66
C ALA A 3 20.29 11.86 8.33
N GLU A 4 19.50 12.16 9.35
CA GLU A 4 18.48 11.28 9.89
C GLU A 4 17.52 11.02 8.73
N PHE A 5 17.84 10.02 7.90
CA PHE A 5 16.90 9.42 6.99
C PHE A 5 15.82 8.84 7.88
N ALA A 6 14.82 9.67 8.22
CA ALA A 6 13.49 9.17 8.52
C ALA A 6 13.23 8.13 7.45
N MET A 7 13.17 6.85 7.82
CA MET A 7 12.78 5.77 6.92
C MET A 7 11.28 5.96 6.68
N THR A 8 10.93 7.02 5.95
CA THR A 8 9.60 7.22 5.42
C THR A 8 9.41 6.08 4.44
N LEU A 9 8.72 5.05 4.92
CA LEU A 9 8.37 3.90 4.12
C LEU A 9 7.70 4.39 2.83
N PRO A 10 8.11 3.86 1.67
CA PRO A 10 7.60 4.36 0.41
C PRO A 10 6.09 4.18 0.37
N MET A 11 5.42 5.17 -0.22
CA MET A 11 3.98 5.16 -0.42
C MET A 11 3.64 5.62 -1.83
N ILE A 12 2.56 5.06 -2.38
CA ILE A 12 2.05 5.38 -3.70
C ILE A 12 0.54 5.58 -3.64
N THR A 13 0.05 6.56 -4.38
CA THR A 13 -1.38 6.80 -4.57
C THR A 13 -1.83 6.17 -5.87
N LEU A 14 -2.92 5.41 -5.81
CA LEU A 14 -3.55 4.73 -6.93
C LEU A 14 -5.01 5.15 -7.00
N THR A 15 -5.58 5.11 -8.21
CA THR A 15 -7.01 5.36 -8.43
C THR A 15 -7.77 4.07 -8.77
N THR A 16 -9.09 4.09 -8.63
CA THR A 16 -9.99 3.02 -9.10
C THR A 16 -9.65 2.62 -10.54
N GLY A 17 -9.68 1.30 -10.81
CA GLY A 17 -9.28 0.71 -12.07
C GLY A 17 -7.77 0.52 -12.27
N GLN A 18 -6.92 1.02 -11.37
CA GLN A 18 -5.48 0.71 -11.40
C GLN A 18 -5.18 -0.59 -10.63
N LEU A 19 -4.19 -1.34 -11.13
CA LEU A 19 -3.65 -2.50 -10.42
C LEU A 19 -2.99 -2.06 -9.11
N ALA A 20 -3.19 -2.83 -8.05
CA ALA A 20 -2.44 -2.61 -6.81
C ALA A 20 -0.95 -2.69 -7.13
N CYS A 21 -0.17 -1.74 -6.63
CA CYS A 21 1.25 -1.64 -6.94
C CYS A 21 2.06 -1.54 -5.65
N CYS A 22 3.14 -2.32 -5.56
CA CYS A 22 4.00 -2.29 -4.39
C CYS A 22 4.82 -0.99 -4.39
N PRO A 23 4.71 -0.14 -3.36
CA PRO A 23 5.49 1.10 -3.30
C PRO A 23 7.00 0.86 -3.14
N SER A 24 7.44 -0.34 -2.76
CA SER A 24 8.86 -0.64 -2.54
C SER A 24 9.58 -1.15 -3.78
N CYS A 25 8.97 -2.01 -4.59
CA CYS A 25 9.59 -2.60 -5.78
C CYS A 25 8.90 -2.19 -7.08
N ASN A 26 7.81 -1.42 -6.98
CA ASN A 26 7.01 -0.95 -8.10
C ASN A 26 6.41 -2.07 -8.97
N ALA A 27 6.30 -3.29 -8.41
CA ALA A 27 5.67 -4.42 -9.07
C ALA A 27 4.15 -4.33 -8.95
N ASN A 28 3.45 -4.52 -10.07
CA ASN A 28 2.00 -4.67 -10.10
C ASN A 28 1.62 -6.00 -9.44
N GLN A 29 0.56 -5.98 -8.65
CA GLN A 29 -0.07 -7.16 -8.07
C GLN A 29 -1.14 -7.72 -9.02
N SER A 30 -1.67 -8.88 -8.67
CA SER A 30 -2.65 -9.61 -9.50
C SER A 30 -4.00 -8.88 -9.64
N ASP A 31 -4.45 -8.20 -8.59
CA ASP A 31 -5.79 -7.61 -8.52
C ASP A 31 -5.78 -6.07 -8.54
N PRO A 32 -6.89 -5.43 -8.98
CA PRO A 32 -7.05 -3.99 -8.89
C PRO A 32 -7.11 -3.52 -7.43
N VAL A 33 -6.61 -2.31 -7.16
CA VAL A 33 -6.44 -1.77 -5.80
C VAL A 33 -7.74 -1.72 -4.98
N GLU A 34 -8.87 -1.56 -5.64
CA GLU A 34 -10.19 -1.53 -5.02
C GLU A 34 -10.66 -2.91 -4.52
N ASP A 35 -10.24 -3.99 -5.19
CA ASP A 35 -10.64 -5.36 -4.84
C ASP A 35 -10.09 -5.76 -3.46
N TYR A 36 -8.87 -5.33 -3.18
CA TYR A 36 -8.22 -5.51 -1.87
C TYR A 36 -9.01 -4.91 -0.70
N LEU A 37 -9.78 -3.84 -0.91
CA LEU A 37 -10.52 -3.17 0.16
C LEU A 37 -11.92 -3.76 0.36
N GLY A 38 -12.41 -4.59 -0.55
CA GLY A 38 -13.75 -5.16 -0.50
C GLY A 38 -14.86 -4.10 -0.37
N ALA A 39 -16.11 -4.54 -0.33
CA ALA A 39 -17.27 -3.64 -0.36
C ALA A 39 -17.45 -2.76 0.90
N ASN A 40 -16.68 -2.96 1.98
CA ASN A 40 -16.97 -2.38 3.31
C ASN A 40 -15.81 -1.63 4.00
N HIS A 41 -14.65 -1.46 3.36
CA HIS A 41 -13.47 -0.83 3.97
C HIS A 41 -13.18 0.55 3.37
N MET A 42 -14.08 1.52 3.63
CA MET A 42 -13.83 2.93 3.36
C MET A 42 -13.41 3.66 4.66
N GLY A 43 -12.34 4.45 4.60
CA GLY A 43 -11.86 5.32 5.70
C GLY A 43 -10.38 5.12 6.07
N ALA A 44 -9.73 6.18 6.55
CA ALA A 44 -8.29 6.22 6.86
C ALA A 44 -7.80 5.16 7.87
N ASP A 45 -8.70 4.72 8.76
CA ASP A 45 -8.42 3.68 9.76
C ASP A 45 -8.69 2.26 9.23
N ARG A 46 -9.58 2.14 8.23
CA ARG A 46 -10.03 0.90 7.60
C ARG A 46 -9.21 0.60 6.34
N GLY A 47 -7.97 0.20 6.56
CA GLY A 47 -7.10 -0.29 5.48
C GLY A 47 -6.88 -1.80 5.55
N VAL A 48 -6.60 -2.41 4.39
CA VAL A 48 -6.18 -3.81 4.30
C VAL A 48 -4.65 -3.88 4.28
N ILE A 49 -4.11 -4.83 5.03
CA ILE A 49 -2.68 -5.14 5.01
C ILE A 49 -2.50 -6.37 4.14
N ASP A 50 -1.66 -6.24 3.13
CA ASP A 50 -1.32 -7.33 2.22
C ASP A 50 0.19 -7.41 2.02
N ARG A 51 0.66 -8.39 1.24
CA ARG A 51 2.08 -8.67 1.05
C ARG A 51 2.39 -8.72 -0.43
N CYS A 52 3.44 -8.02 -0.83
CA CYS A 52 3.88 -8.03 -2.21
C CYS A 52 4.28 -9.43 -2.66
N GLU A 53 3.66 -9.92 -3.73
CA GLU A 53 3.96 -11.21 -4.33
C GLU A 53 5.38 -11.27 -4.93
N SER A 54 5.96 -10.11 -5.29
CA SER A 54 7.29 -10.00 -5.90
C SER A 54 8.42 -9.88 -4.86
N CYS A 55 8.41 -8.84 -4.02
CA CYS A 55 9.48 -8.59 -3.05
C CYS A 55 9.18 -9.10 -1.63
N GLY A 56 7.94 -9.54 -1.36
CA GLY A 56 7.56 -10.06 -0.05
C GLY A 56 7.46 -9.00 1.05
N ILE A 57 7.48 -7.71 0.75
CA ILE A 57 7.25 -6.66 1.76
C ILE A 57 5.76 -6.57 2.09
N ARG A 58 5.43 -6.26 3.35
CA ARG A 58 4.06 -5.93 3.73
C ARG A 58 3.74 -4.49 3.33
N PHE A 59 2.52 -4.23 2.89
CA PHE A 59 2.02 -2.89 2.64
C PHE A 59 0.57 -2.78 3.12
N LYS A 60 0.15 -1.58 3.48
CA LYS A 60 -1.22 -1.26 3.88
C LYS A 60 -1.87 -0.42 2.78
N ILE A 61 -2.97 -0.89 2.23
CA ILE A 61 -3.83 -0.16 1.30
C ILE A 61 -4.93 0.53 2.11
N ILE A 62 -5.12 1.83 1.89
CA ILE A 62 -6.11 2.66 2.60
C ILE A 62 -6.93 3.41 1.56
N CYS A 63 -8.25 3.40 1.66
CA CYS A 63 -9.10 4.28 0.86
C CYS A 63 -9.17 5.66 1.52
N GLU A 64 -8.52 6.67 0.95
CA GLU A 64 -8.55 8.05 1.46
C GLU A 64 -9.81 8.79 1.01
N ALA A 65 -10.21 8.58 -0.25
CA ALA A 65 -11.41 9.14 -0.85
C ALA A 65 -12.02 8.10 -1.79
N PRO A 66 -13.34 8.16 -2.06
CA PRO A 66 -13.95 7.29 -3.06
C PRO A 66 -13.24 7.49 -4.41
N GLY A 67 -12.61 6.44 -4.92
CA GLY A 67 -11.80 6.53 -6.14
C GLY A 67 -10.29 6.61 -5.93
N THR A 68 -9.82 6.87 -4.70
CA THR A 68 -8.42 7.17 -4.39
C THR A 68 -7.91 6.32 -3.22
N TYR A 69 -6.84 5.58 -3.49
CA TYR A 69 -6.26 4.60 -2.59
C TYR A 69 -4.79 4.91 -2.34
N LEU A 70 -4.38 4.85 -1.09
CA LEU A 70 -3.02 5.08 -0.66
C LEU A 70 -2.41 3.75 -0.19
N VAL A 71 -1.36 3.31 -0.88
CA VAL A 71 -0.61 2.10 -0.55
C VAL A 71 0.68 2.50 0.15
N LYS A 72 0.83 2.10 1.42
CA LYS A 72 2.00 2.41 2.25
C LYS A 72 2.79 1.15 2.52
N ALA A 73 4.08 1.10 2.21
CA ALA A 73 4.93 0.02 2.69
C ALA A 73 4.91 0.01 4.23
N GLN A 74 4.97 -1.18 4.82
CA GLN A 74 5.17 -1.37 6.25
C GLN A 74 6.51 -2.05 6.47
N GLU A 75 7.27 -1.58 7.46
CA GLU A 75 8.45 -2.29 7.92
C GLU A 75 8.03 -3.71 8.31
N SER A 76 8.58 -4.70 7.60
CA SER A 76 8.51 -6.07 8.07
C SER A 76 9.38 -6.11 9.30
N ALA A 77 8.77 -6.11 10.49
CA ALA A 77 9.48 -6.22 11.75
C ALA A 77 10.41 -7.43 11.68
N ARG A 78 11.69 -7.18 11.37
CA ARG A 78 12.77 -8.14 11.56
C ARG A 78 12.92 -8.24 13.08
N ARG A 79 12.33 -9.28 13.65
CA ARG A 79 12.80 -9.81 14.93
C ARG A 79 14.19 -10.40 14.73
#